data_AF-A0A969N4P7-F1
#
_entry.id   AF-A0A969N4P7-F1
#
_cell.length_a   1.000
_cell.length_b   1.000
_cell.length_c   1.000
_cell.angle_alpha   90.00
_cell.angle_beta   90.00
_cell.angle_gamma   90.00
#
_symmetry.space_group_name_H-M   'P 1'
#
loop_
_entity.id
_entity.type
_entity.pdbx_description
1 polymer ?
#
loop_
_entity_poly.entity_id
_entity_poly.type
_entity_poly.pdbx_seq_one_letter_code
_entity_poly.pdbx_strand_id
1 'polypeptide(L)' 'MSENIDVEKLASVLNSTGQQGKESFVRMLWNNQPVDVQAQIMPLLNAETRQTIENSSKNSEPLQDT' A
#
# COMPACT_ATOMS: atom_id res chain seq x y z
N MET A 1 -5.04 23.73 3.33
CA MET A 1 -5.26 22.95 4.56
C MET A 1 -4.60 21.61 4.34
N SER A 2 -3.45 21.34 4.95
CA SER A 2 -2.89 19.98 4.92
C SER A 2 -3.75 19.15 5.85
N GLU A 3 -4.56 18.25 5.30
CA GLU A 3 -5.18 17.21 6.09
C GLU A 3 -4.04 16.45 6.79
N ASN A 4 -4.03 16.48 8.12
CA ASN A 4 -3.11 15.67 8.91
C ASN A 4 -3.50 14.21 8.64
N ILE A 5 -2.82 13.58 7.69
CA ILE A 5 -2.99 12.16 7.43
C ILE A 5 -2.49 11.42 8.68
N ASP A 6 -3.42 10.77 9.37
CA ASP A 6 -3.13 9.93 10.52
C ASP A 6 -2.51 8.61 10.02
N VAL A 7 -1.18 8.61 9.90
CA VAL A 7 -0.39 7.50 9.35
C VAL A 7 -0.57 6.21 10.15
N GLU A 8 -0.81 6.30 11.46
CA GLU A 8 -1.04 5.13 12.32
C GLU A 8 -2.39 4.48 12.02
N LYS A 9 -3.45 5.29 11.88
CA LYS A 9 -4.77 4.76 11.48
C LYS A 9 -4.72 4.15 10.09
N LEU A 10 -4.04 4.80 9.15
CA LEU A 10 -3.94 4.28 7.79
C LEU A 10 -3.15 2.97 7.75
N ALA A 11 -2.06 2.85 8.51
CA ALA A 11 -1.32 1.60 8.66
C ALA A 11 -2.20 0.50 9.28
N SER A 12 -3.00 0.83 10.30
CA SER A 12 -3.96 -0.10 10.91
C SER A 12 -4.99 -0.61 9.90
N VAL A 13 -5.58 0.28 9.10
CA VAL A 13 -6.54 -0.08 8.05
C VAL A 13 -5.89 -1.00 7.01
N LEU A 14 -4.70 -0.68 6.53
CA LEU A 14 -3.98 -1.52 5.56
C LEU A 14 -3.70 -2.90 6.13
N ASN A 15 -3.19 -2.97 7.36
CA ASN A 15 -2.90 -4.24 8.04
C ASN A 15 -4.14 -5.12 8.23
N SER A 16 -5.23 -4.54 8.75
CA SER A 16 -6.48 -5.26 8.97
C SER A 16 -7.13 -5.68 7.66
N THR A 17 -6.94 -4.92 6.59
CA THR A 17 -7.52 -5.24 5.28
C THR A 17 -6.70 -6.31 4.55
N GLY A 18 -5.37 -6.29 4.71
CA GLY A 18 -4.48 -7.36 4.25
C GLY A 18 -4.83 -8.70 4.87
N GLN A 19 -5.01 -8.73 6.20
CA GLN A 19 -5.43 -9.93 6.94
C GLN A 19 -6.81 -10.48 6.54
N GLN A 20 -7.66 -9.65 5.92
CA GLN A 20 -8.95 -10.09 5.36
C GLN A 20 -8.84 -10.66 3.95
N GLY A 21 -7.63 -10.77 3.38
CA GLY A 21 -7.40 -11.24 2.02
C GLY A 21 -7.82 -10.25 0.92
N LYS A 22 -8.07 -8.98 1.28
CA LYS A 22 -8.54 -7.94 0.34
C LYS A 22 -7.37 -7.24 -0.35
N GLU A 23 -6.49 -8.01 -0.97
CA GLU A 23 -5.22 -7.54 -1.52
C GLU A 23 -5.38 -6.38 -2.53
N SER A 24 -6.33 -6.49 -3.47
CA SER A 24 -6.57 -5.44 -4.48
C SER A 24 -6.93 -4.09 -3.84
N PHE A 25 -7.66 -4.11 -2.71
CA PHE A 25 -8.03 -2.90 -1.99
C PHE A 25 -6.84 -2.31 -1.22
N VAL A 26 -6.01 -3.15 -0.61
CA VAL A 26 -4.74 -2.73 0.01
C VAL A 26 -3.86 -2.02 -1.04
N ARG A 27 -3.71 -2.60 -2.23
CA ARG A 27 -2.93 -2.00 -3.33
C ARG A 27 -3.53 -0.68 -3.80
N MET A 28 -4.85 -0.61 -3.96
CA MET A 28 -5.54 0.62 -4.35
C MET A 28 -5.34 1.73 -3.31
N LEU A 29 -5.50 1.44 -2.02
CA LEU A 29 -5.27 2.42 -0.96
C LEU A 29 -3.81 2.87 -0.92
N TRP A 30 -2.87 1.93 -1.04
CA TRP A 30 -1.43 2.21 -1.07
C TRP A 30 -1.03 3.12 -2.23
N ASN A 31 -1.46 2.79 -3.46
CA ASN A 31 -1.10 3.56 -4.66
C ASN A 31 -1.69 4.97 -4.68
N ASN A 32 -2.76 5.22 -3.90
CA ASN A 32 -3.35 6.55 -3.73
C ASN A 32 -2.66 7.39 -2.64
N GLN A 33 -1.66 6.86 -1.95
CA GLN A 33 -0.91 7.63 -0.96
C GLN A 33 0.25 8.39 -1.61
N PRO A 34 0.49 9.66 -1.22
CA PRO A 34 1.72 10.36 -1.52
C PRO A 34 2.97 9.60 -1.08
N VAL A 35 4.10 9.80 -1.77
CA VAL A 35 5.37 9.07 -1.52
C VAL A 35 5.89 9.27 -0.09
N ASP A 36 5.74 10.48 0.45
CA ASP A 36 6.10 10.83 1.84
C ASP A 36 5.22 10.12 2.87
N VAL A 37 3.95 9.90 2.55
CA VAL A 37 3.02 9.13 3.38
C VAL A 37 3.34 7.64 3.31
N GLN A 38 3.63 7.11 2.11
CA GLN A 38 4.09 5.72 1.93
C GLN A 38 5.35 5.44 2.76
N ALA A 39 6.33 6.34 2.74
CA ALA A 39 7.57 6.21 3.51
C ALA A 39 7.32 6.17 5.02
N GLN A 40 6.35 6.94 5.52
CA GLN A 40 5.95 6.95 6.94
C GLN A 40 5.18 5.69 7.36
N ILE A 41 4.35 5.15 6.46
CA ILE A 41 3.49 3.99 6.75
C ILE A 41 4.25 2.67 6.64
N MET A 42 5.18 2.53 5.69
CA MET A 42 5.92 1.29 5.42
C MET A 42 6.48 0.61 6.69
N PRO A 43 7.14 1.31 7.64
CA PRO A 43 7.63 0.69 8.88
C PRO A 43 6.52 0.20 9.82
N LEU A 44 5.30 0.70 9.70
CA LEU A 44 4.13 0.36 10.54
C LEU A 44 3.33 -0.84 9.99
N LEU A 45 3.61 -1.26 8.76
CA LEU A 45 2.93 -2.39 8.13
C LEU A 45 3.47 -3.73 8.65
N ASN A 46 2.58 -4.71 8.78
CA ASN A 46 2.93 -6.09 9.08
C ASN A 46 3.51 -6.80 7.84
N ALA A 47 4.14 -7.96 8.04
CA ALA A 47 4.84 -8.68 6.97
C ALA A 47 3.92 -9.06 5.79
N GLU A 48 2.70 -9.50 6.08
CA GLU A 48 1.70 -9.90 5.09
C GLU A 48 1.32 -8.73 4.18
N THR A 49 1.00 -7.58 4.77
CA THR A 49 0.59 -6.37 4.03
C THR A 49 1.74 -5.81 3.21
N ARG A 50 2.98 -5.85 3.72
CA ARG A 50 4.18 -5.47 2.95
C ARG A 50 4.36 -6.37 1.74
N GLN A 51 4.22 -7.68 1.89
CA GLN A 51 4.28 -8.62 0.76
C GLN A 51 3.21 -8.32 -0.29
N THR A 52 1.98 -8.01 0.12
CA THR A 52 0.91 -7.61 -0.80
C THR A 52 1.30 -6.41 -1.64
N ILE A 53 1.94 -5.41 -1.03
CA ILE A 53 2.38 -4.17 -1.67
C ILE A 53 3.58 -4.41 -2.60
N GLU A 54 4.60 -5.13 -2.13
CA GLU A 54 5.82 -5.42 -2.90
C GLU A 54 5.54 -6.30 -4.13
N ASN A 55 4.58 -7.22 -4.04
CA ASN A 55 4.14 -8.02 -5.17
C ASN A 55 3.41 -7.20 -6.26
N SER A 56 2.89 -6.01 -5.92
CA SER A 56 2.25 -5.10 -6.88
C SER A 56 3.26 -4.45 -7.83
N SER A 57 4.48 -4.20 -7.36
CA SER A 57 5.52 -3.49 -8.13
C SER A 57 6.13 -4.35 -9.26
N LYS A 58 5.80 -5.64 -9.33
CA LYS A 58 6.32 -6.58 -10.35
C LYS A 58 5.49 -6.66 -11.64
N ASN A 59 4.34 -5.97 -11.74
CA ASN A 59 3.41 -6.13 -12.86
C ASN A 59 3.51 -5.07 -13.98
N SER A 60 4.53 -4.23 -13.97
CA SER A 60 4.82 -3.31 -15.08
C SER A 60 5.92 -3.89 -15.99
N GLU A 61 5.63 -5.00 -16.67
CA GLU A 61 6.38 -5.35 -17.88
C GLU A 61 5.99 -4.36 -18.99
N PRO A 62 6.95 -3.81 -19.77
CA PRO A 62 6.61 -2.99 -20.92
C PRO A 62 5.94 -3.91 -21.94
N LEU A 63 4.72 -3.55 -22.36
CA LEU A 63 4.10 -4.13 -23.55
C LEU A 63 5.10 -3.98 -24.69
N GLN A 64 5.71 -5.11 -25.11
CA GLN A 64 6.52 -5.14 -26.31
C GLN A 64 5.53 -4.99 -27.48
N ASP A 65 5.57 -3.83 -28.14
CA ASP A 65 4.89 -3.62 -29.42
C ASP A 65 5.42 -4.67 -30.41
N THR A 66 4.56 -5.62 -30.81
CA THR A 66 4.78 -6.54 -31.94
C THR A 66 4.01 -6.07 -33.15
#